data_AF-A0A933CE03-F1
#
_entry.id   AF-A0A933CE03-F1
#
_cell.length_a   1.000
_cell.length_b   1.000
_cell.length_c   1.000
_cell.angle_alpha   90.00
_cell.angle_beta   90.00
_cell.angle_gamma   90.00
#
_symmetry.space_group_name_H-M   'P 1'
#
loop_
_entity.id
_entity.type
_entity.pdbx_description
1 polymer ?
#
loop_
_entity_poly.entity_id
_entity_poly.type
_entity_poly.pdbx_seq_one_letter_code
_entity_poly.pdbx_strand_id
1 'polypeptide(L)'
;MFEPISRPDFIARIKSAPDQFDRLWHDAAGVISLRHMTRVYVIQTMPVDYLKSLLYSMPLIGCSTRKPYWGCEFRLQRVDPISLQVGQTFVERKKCDSLLYDFADRFQGHCVTHGIAKLTASVILGSGPDGRPMVAHYVPPIIEESDDRHLLVDGVHRNFLAMNVGTTIEAVVVEHPTEDYPCKPQVWDQVVPVDAKPPEHKRFFNLRKELFRDLKYVGIDG
;
A
#
# COMPACT_ATOMS: atom_id res chain seq x y z
N MET A 1 12.90 -8.14 -5.40
CA MET A 1 11.85 -9.03 -5.92
C MET A 1 10.86 -9.26 -4.79
N PHE A 2 9.55 -9.26 -5.01
CA PHE A 2 8.57 -9.68 -3.98
C PHE A 2 8.38 -11.18 -4.14
N GLU A 3 8.78 -11.95 -3.14
CA GLU A 3 8.58 -13.40 -3.13
C GLU A 3 7.15 -13.70 -2.67
N PRO A 4 6.42 -14.62 -3.35
CA PRO A 4 5.11 -15.04 -2.89
C PRO A 4 5.15 -15.53 -1.44
N ILE A 5 4.18 -15.12 -0.64
CA ILE A 5 4.03 -15.58 0.74
C ILE A 5 3.11 -16.79 0.73
N SER A 6 3.51 -17.90 1.33
CA SER A 6 2.62 -19.07 1.42
C SER A 6 1.37 -18.73 2.26
N ARG A 7 0.23 -19.35 1.96
CA ARG A 7 -1.00 -19.14 2.75
C ARG A 7 -0.80 -19.40 4.25
N PRO A 8 -0.15 -20.51 4.69
CA PRO A 8 0.12 -20.74 6.12
C PRO A 8 0.95 -19.63 6.76
N ASP A 9 2.03 -19.20 6.10
CA ASP A 9 2.89 -18.13 6.62
C ASP A 9 2.13 -16.82 6.74
N PHE A 10 1.32 -16.48 5.73
CA PHE A 10 0.53 -15.27 5.74
C PHE A 10 -0.46 -15.26 6.92
N ILE A 11 -1.22 -16.35 7.12
CA ILE A 11 -2.16 -16.48 8.25
C ILE A 11 -1.42 -16.34 9.58
N ALA A 12 -0.25 -16.97 9.72
CA ALA A 12 0.57 -16.86 10.93
C ALA A 12 1.03 -15.42 11.22
N ARG A 13 1.29 -14.62 10.17
CA ARG A 13 1.69 -13.20 10.31
C ARG A 13 0.54 -12.31 10.77
N ILE A 14 -0.63 -12.44 10.13
CA ILE A 14 -1.76 -11.54 10.38
C ILE A 14 -2.59 -11.94 11.60
N LYS A 15 -2.47 -13.19 12.08
CA LYS A 15 -3.19 -13.75 13.24
C LYS A 15 -4.73 -13.60 13.15
N SER A 16 -5.24 -13.42 11.95
CA SER A 16 -6.65 -13.37 11.60
C SER A 16 -6.89 -14.50 10.61
N ALA A 17 -7.90 -15.32 10.90
CA ALA A 17 -8.39 -16.26 9.92
C ALA A 17 -9.25 -15.48 8.92
N PRO A 18 -8.98 -15.59 7.61
CA PRO A 18 -9.74 -14.86 6.60
C PRO A 18 -11.12 -15.50 6.37
N ASP A 19 -11.82 -15.98 7.40
CA ASP A 19 -13.06 -16.77 7.31
C ASP A 19 -14.13 -16.06 6.45
N GLN A 20 -14.14 -14.72 6.47
CA GLN A 20 -15.00 -13.86 5.62
C GLN A 20 -14.68 -13.94 4.12
N PHE A 21 -13.55 -14.54 3.77
CA PHE A 21 -13.01 -14.73 2.44
C PHE A 21 -12.67 -16.21 2.18
N ASP A 22 -13.21 -17.15 2.94
CA ASP A 22 -12.88 -18.57 2.81
C ASP A 22 -12.95 -19.06 1.36
N ARG A 23 -13.92 -18.56 0.58
CA ARG A 23 -14.03 -18.87 -0.85
C ARG A 23 -12.88 -18.35 -1.70
N LEU A 24 -12.32 -17.16 -1.40
CA LEU A 24 -11.16 -16.63 -2.12
C LEU A 24 -9.86 -17.34 -1.71
N TRP A 25 -9.74 -17.70 -0.43
CA TRP A 25 -8.52 -18.29 0.13
C TRP A 25 -8.43 -19.79 -0.05
N HIS A 26 -9.56 -20.50 -0.14
CA HIS A 26 -9.60 -21.95 -0.30
C HIS A 26 -8.76 -22.40 -1.50
N ASP A 27 -8.90 -21.69 -2.62
CA ASP A 27 -8.26 -22.07 -3.89
C ASP A 27 -6.90 -21.38 -4.10
N ALA A 28 -6.51 -20.45 -3.23
CA ALA A 28 -5.29 -19.66 -3.38
C ALA A 28 -4.05 -20.39 -2.84
N ALA A 29 -2.99 -20.44 -3.66
CA ALA A 29 -1.71 -21.01 -3.29
C ALA A 29 -0.90 -20.10 -2.33
N GLY A 30 -1.17 -18.80 -2.33
CA GLY A 30 -0.48 -17.83 -1.50
C GLY A 30 -0.82 -16.38 -1.83
N VAL A 31 -0.01 -15.47 -1.30
CA VAL A 31 -0.12 -14.02 -1.49
C VAL A 31 0.97 -13.53 -2.42
N ILE A 32 0.61 -12.70 -3.37
CA ILE A 32 1.52 -12.06 -4.31
C ILE A 32 1.23 -10.56 -4.42
N SER A 33 2.27 -9.81 -4.78
CA SER A 33 2.15 -8.41 -5.19
C SER A 33 1.24 -8.28 -6.43
N LEU A 34 0.29 -7.34 -6.40
CA LEU A 34 -0.71 -7.15 -7.46
C LEU A 34 -0.07 -6.97 -8.84
N ARG A 35 1.07 -6.27 -8.93
CA ARG A 35 1.78 -6.09 -10.23
C ARG A 35 2.24 -7.41 -10.87
N HIS A 36 2.42 -8.48 -10.08
CA HIS A 36 2.83 -9.80 -10.59
C HIS A 36 1.64 -10.68 -10.99
N MET A 37 0.41 -10.25 -10.71
CA MET A 37 -0.79 -10.97 -11.14
C MET A 37 -0.95 -10.82 -12.67
N THR A 38 -1.16 -11.94 -13.36
CA THR A 38 -1.30 -11.99 -14.82
C THR A 38 -2.74 -11.82 -15.27
N ARG A 39 -3.71 -12.25 -14.46
CA ARG A 39 -5.15 -12.07 -14.72
C ARG A 39 -5.93 -11.99 -13.42
N VAL A 40 -6.87 -11.06 -13.35
CA VAL A 40 -7.79 -10.90 -12.23
C VAL A 40 -9.08 -11.70 -12.48
N TYR A 41 -9.53 -12.46 -11.48
CA TYR A 41 -10.77 -13.24 -11.52
C TYR A 41 -11.88 -12.57 -10.72
N VAL A 42 -11.55 -12.11 -9.51
CA VAL A 42 -12.52 -11.53 -8.56
C VAL A 42 -11.84 -10.40 -7.80
N ILE A 43 -12.58 -9.32 -7.58
CA ILE A 43 -12.21 -8.22 -6.68
C ILE A 43 -13.32 -8.07 -5.66
N GLN A 44 -12.94 -8.04 -4.38
CA GLN A 44 -13.86 -7.85 -3.27
C GLN A 44 -13.35 -6.71 -2.39
N THR A 45 -14.24 -5.82 -1.96
CA THR A 45 -13.93 -4.81 -0.96
C THR A 45 -13.42 -5.47 0.31
N MET A 46 -12.33 -4.94 0.84
CA MET A 46 -11.68 -5.44 2.03
C MET A 46 -12.49 -5.04 3.28
N PRO A 47 -12.98 -6.00 4.10
CA PRO A 47 -13.56 -5.70 5.40
C PRO A 47 -12.56 -4.95 6.27
N VAL A 48 -13.08 -3.97 7.03
CA VAL A 48 -12.26 -3.10 7.88
C VAL A 48 -11.44 -3.90 8.89
N ASP A 49 -12.02 -4.92 9.53
CA ASP A 49 -11.29 -5.75 10.51
C ASP A 49 -10.12 -6.52 9.91
N TYR A 50 -10.27 -6.93 8.65
CA TYR A 50 -9.20 -7.59 7.91
C TYR A 50 -8.09 -6.60 7.54
N LEU A 51 -8.45 -5.41 7.06
CA LEU A 51 -7.50 -4.32 6.82
C LEU A 51 -6.73 -3.96 8.10
N LYS A 52 -7.44 -3.81 9.23
CA LYS A 52 -6.83 -3.57 10.55
C LYS A 52 -5.83 -4.68 10.89
N SER A 53 -6.18 -5.94 10.67
CA SER A 53 -5.28 -7.08 10.93
C SER A 53 -4.01 -7.04 10.07
N LEU A 54 -4.10 -6.63 8.80
CA LEU A 54 -2.93 -6.43 7.94
C LEU A 54 -2.03 -5.32 8.49
N LEU A 55 -2.61 -4.18 8.86
CA LEU A 55 -1.86 -3.02 9.35
C LEU A 55 -1.23 -3.29 10.73
N TYR A 56 -1.97 -3.91 11.65
CA TYR A 56 -1.48 -4.31 12.98
C TYR A 56 -0.35 -5.34 12.95
N SER A 57 -0.29 -6.17 11.91
CA SER A 57 0.76 -7.18 11.79
C SER A 57 2.02 -6.64 11.13
N MET A 58 1.98 -5.46 10.52
CA MET A 58 3.11 -4.85 9.87
C MET A 58 4.21 -4.48 10.88
N PRO A 59 5.44 -4.98 10.70
CA PRO A 59 6.57 -4.64 11.54
C PRO A 59 7.37 -3.47 10.96
N LEU A 60 8.35 -3.00 11.73
CA LEU A 60 9.45 -2.21 11.19
C LEU A 60 10.44 -3.10 10.43
N ILE A 61 11.10 -2.56 9.41
CA ILE A 61 12.15 -3.27 8.67
C ILE A 61 13.25 -3.74 9.64
N GLY A 62 13.55 -5.04 9.60
CA GLY A 62 14.57 -5.65 10.45
C GLY A 62 14.15 -5.91 11.90
N CYS A 63 12.90 -5.62 12.28
CA CYS A 63 12.41 -5.85 13.65
C CYS A 63 10.95 -6.32 13.68
N SER A 64 10.74 -7.65 13.72
CA SER A 64 9.40 -8.27 13.69
C SER A 64 8.55 -8.05 14.94
N THR A 65 9.16 -7.62 16.05
CA THR A 65 8.48 -7.40 17.33
C THR A 65 7.91 -5.99 17.48
N ARG A 66 8.49 -5.00 16.78
CA ARG A 66 8.01 -3.62 16.80
C ARG A 66 6.96 -3.41 15.73
N LYS A 67 5.73 -3.18 16.17
CA LYS A 67 4.54 -3.07 15.32
C LYS A 67 3.96 -1.67 15.45
N PRO A 68 4.36 -0.72 14.57
CA PRO A 68 4.06 0.70 14.73
C PRO A 68 2.57 1.00 14.83
N TYR A 69 1.73 0.16 14.23
CA TYR A 69 0.29 0.39 14.15
C TYR A 69 -0.52 -0.42 15.15
N TRP A 70 0.11 -1.25 15.99
CA TRP A 70 -0.61 -2.11 16.92
C TRP A 70 -1.46 -1.28 17.90
N GLY A 71 -2.78 -1.46 17.83
CA GLY A 71 -3.73 -0.75 18.69
C GLY A 71 -4.06 0.68 18.26
N CYS A 72 -3.55 1.14 17.11
CA CYS A 72 -3.91 2.44 16.54
C CYS A 72 -5.32 2.41 15.94
N GLU A 73 -5.97 3.57 15.91
CA GLU A 73 -7.22 3.73 15.17
C GLU A 73 -6.95 3.98 13.69
N PHE A 74 -7.91 3.55 12.85
CA PHE A 74 -7.83 3.74 11.41
C PHE A 74 -9.13 4.27 10.85
N ARG A 75 -9.00 5.16 9.89
CA ARG A 75 -10.11 5.66 9.08
C ARG A 75 -9.79 5.56 7.60
N LEU A 76 -10.76 5.10 6.82
CA LEU A 76 -10.76 5.25 5.37
C LEU A 76 -11.39 6.60 5.05
N GLN A 77 -10.65 7.49 4.42
CA GLN A 77 -11.15 8.81 4.06
C GLN A 77 -10.53 9.32 2.76
N ARG A 78 -11.19 10.30 2.15
CA ARG A 78 -10.61 11.02 1.01
C ARG A 78 -9.77 12.17 1.53
N VAL A 79 -8.51 12.19 1.13
CA VAL A 79 -7.55 13.23 1.48
C VAL A 79 -7.23 14.07 0.26
N ASP A 80 -6.94 15.34 0.47
CA ASP A 80 -6.30 16.17 -0.53
C ASP A 80 -4.79 15.90 -0.49
N PRO A 81 -4.18 15.34 -1.55
CA PRO A 81 -2.75 15.09 -1.57
C PRO A 81 -1.91 16.34 -1.23
N ILE A 82 -2.35 17.54 -1.60
CA ILE A 82 -1.56 18.76 -1.40
C ILE A 82 -1.33 19.10 0.08
N SER A 83 -2.21 18.62 0.97
CA SER A 83 -2.09 18.85 2.42
C SER A 83 -1.13 17.88 3.11
N LEU A 84 -0.64 16.87 2.39
CA LEU A 84 0.24 15.84 2.94
C LEU A 84 1.69 16.28 2.95
N GLN A 85 2.42 15.83 3.97
CA GLN A 85 3.88 15.89 4.00
C GLN A 85 4.46 14.55 3.57
N VAL A 86 5.61 14.59 2.90
CA VAL A 86 6.24 13.43 2.25
C VAL A 86 7.68 13.26 2.71
N GLY A 87 8.12 12.01 2.82
CA GLY A 87 9.51 11.65 3.15
C GLY A 87 10.40 11.34 1.95
N GLN A 88 9.81 11.09 0.78
CA GLN A 88 10.52 10.72 -0.46
C GLN A 88 10.85 11.96 -1.30
N THR A 89 12.03 11.97 -1.94
CA THR A 89 12.55 13.13 -2.69
C THR A 89 12.15 13.17 -4.18
N PHE A 90 11.55 12.09 -4.68
CA PHE A 90 11.32 11.91 -6.12
C PHE A 90 10.06 11.11 -6.42
N VAL A 91 9.59 11.19 -7.67
CA VAL A 91 8.67 10.23 -8.28
C VAL A 91 9.26 9.72 -9.59
N GLU A 92 9.06 8.46 -9.92
CA GLU A 92 9.61 7.86 -11.14
C GLU A 92 8.58 8.02 -12.25
N ARG A 93 8.92 8.72 -13.35
CA ARG A 93 7.97 8.96 -14.46
C ARG A 93 7.38 7.66 -14.99
N LYS A 94 8.24 6.66 -15.23
CA LYS A 94 7.81 5.33 -15.70
C LYS A 94 6.78 4.67 -14.78
N LYS A 95 6.86 4.88 -13.46
CA LYS A 95 5.84 4.35 -12.53
C LYS A 95 4.55 5.15 -12.59
N CYS A 96 4.64 6.47 -12.73
CA CYS A 96 3.48 7.32 -12.96
C CYS A 96 2.76 6.89 -14.25
N ASP A 97 3.50 6.69 -15.34
CA ASP A 97 2.93 6.23 -16.63
C ASP A 97 2.25 4.87 -16.47
N SER A 98 2.91 3.90 -15.84
CA SER A 98 2.32 2.58 -15.60
C SER A 98 1.06 2.65 -14.73
N LEU A 99 1.01 3.56 -13.74
CA LEU A 99 -0.20 3.79 -12.95
C LEU A 99 -1.33 4.45 -13.76
N LEU A 100 -1.01 5.30 -14.73
CA LEU A 100 -2.01 5.96 -15.58
C LEU A 100 -2.56 5.04 -16.66
N TYR A 101 -1.71 4.22 -17.27
CA TYR A 101 -2.05 3.42 -18.44
C TYR A 101 -2.36 1.95 -18.10
N ASP A 102 -1.63 1.31 -17.20
CA ASP A 102 -1.74 -0.14 -16.99
C ASP A 102 -2.60 -0.50 -15.77
N PHE A 103 -2.67 0.39 -14.77
CA PHE A 103 -3.33 0.07 -13.51
C PHE A 103 -4.83 -0.14 -13.69
N ALA A 104 -5.50 0.76 -14.41
CA ALA A 104 -6.94 0.72 -14.67
C ALA A 104 -7.35 -0.57 -15.40
N ASP A 105 -6.54 -1.00 -16.38
CA ASP A 105 -6.82 -2.18 -17.22
C ASP A 105 -6.89 -3.48 -16.39
N ARG A 106 -6.18 -3.56 -15.27
CA ARG A 106 -6.24 -4.73 -14.36
C ARG A 106 -7.61 -4.92 -13.73
N PHE A 107 -8.40 -3.86 -13.63
CA PHE A 107 -9.73 -3.86 -13.06
C PHE A 107 -10.84 -3.84 -14.12
N GLN A 108 -10.47 -3.86 -15.41
CA GLN A 108 -11.42 -3.84 -16.52
C GLN A 108 -12.36 -5.05 -16.47
N GLY A 109 -13.66 -4.81 -16.66
CA GLY A 109 -14.70 -5.85 -16.63
C GLY A 109 -15.19 -6.21 -15.23
N HIS A 110 -14.70 -5.51 -14.19
CA HIS A 110 -15.17 -5.64 -12.82
C HIS A 110 -15.95 -4.39 -12.41
N CYS A 111 -16.94 -4.55 -11.52
CA CYS A 111 -17.76 -3.43 -11.05
C CYS A 111 -17.05 -2.64 -9.93
N VAL A 112 -15.90 -2.05 -10.26
CA VAL A 112 -15.07 -1.26 -9.34
C VAL A 112 -14.58 0.02 -10.00
N THR A 113 -14.16 1.00 -9.20
CA THR A 113 -13.60 2.24 -9.78
C THR A 113 -12.27 1.95 -10.48
N HIS A 114 -12.15 2.33 -11.75
CA HIS A 114 -10.94 2.11 -12.55
C HIS A 114 -9.79 3.09 -12.26
N GLY A 115 -10.00 4.13 -11.42
CA GLY A 115 -9.01 5.17 -11.14
C GLY A 115 -8.35 5.01 -9.77
N ILE A 116 -7.04 5.29 -9.70
CA ILE A 116 -6.25 5.27 -8.45
C ILE A 116 -6.83 6.15 -7.34
N ALA A 117 -7.58 7.19 -7.68
CA ALA A 117 -8.09 8.18 -6.73
C ALA A 117 -9.27 7.69 -5.88
N LYS A 118 -10.04 6.71 -6.36
CA LYS A 118 -11.27 6.24 -5.68
C LYS A 118 -11.31 4.73 -5.51
N LEU A 119 -10.18 4.05 -5.74
CA LEU A 119 -10.10 2.62 -5.50
C LEU A 119 -9.90 2.38 -4.01
N THR A 120 -10.79 1.60 -3.43
CA THR A 120 -10.78 1.26 -2.01
C THR A 120 -9.94 0.03 -1.70
N ALA A 121 -9.66 -0.19 -0.41
CA ALA A 121 -8.98 -1.39 0.05
C ALA A 121 -9.71 -2.63 -0.46
N SER A 122 -8.97 -3.51 -1.14
CA SER A 122 -9.55 -4.62 -1.88
C SER A 122 -8.69 -5.88 -1.74
N VAL A 123 -9.36 -7.03 -1.66
CA VAL A 123 -8.76 -8.35 -1.81
C VAL A 123 -9.04 -8.84 -3.23
N ILE A 124 -7.98 -9.27 -3.91
CA ILE A 124 -8.01 -9.59 -5.33
C ILE A 124 -7.57 -11.04 -5.51
N LEU A 125 -8.40 -11.85 -6.16
CA LEU A 125 -8.06 -13.22 -6.57
C LEU A 125 -7.75 -13.24 -8.06
N GLY A 126 -6.65 -13.88 -8.44
CA GLY A 126 -6.23 -14.00 -9.83
C GLY A 126 -5.18 -15.07 -10.04
N SER A 127 -4.57 -15.12 -11.22
CA SER A 127 -3.41 -15.99 -11.51
C SER A 127 -2.09 -15.28 -11.23
N GLY A 128 -1.16 -16.01 -10.61
CA GLY A 128 0.26 -15.65 -10.59
C GLY A 128 0.96 -15.98 -11.92
N PRO A 129 2.26 -15.66 -12.03
CA PRO A 129 3.05 -15.90 -13.25
C PRO A 129 3.12 -17.36 -13.71
N ASP A 130 2.91 -18.30 -12.78
CA ASP A 130 2.89 -19.75 -13.02
C ASP A 130 1.48 -20.31 -13.28
N GLY A 131 0.48 -19.43 -13.41
CA GLY A 131 -0.91 -19.79 -13.63
C GLY A 131 -1.68 -20.23 -12.38
N ARG A 132 -1.01 -20.38 -11.21
CA ARG A 132 -1.69 -20.79 -9.97
C ARG A 132 -2.55 -19.66 -9.42
N PRO A 133 -3.70 -19.96 -8.78
CA PRO A 133 -4.49 -18.95 -8.11
C PRO A 133 -3.72 -18.32 -6.94
N MET A 134 -3.73 -16.99 -6.86
CA MET A 134 -3.03 -16.19 -5.87
C MET A 134 -3.92 -15.05 -5.38
N VAL A 135 -3.74 -14.65 -4.13
CA VAL A 135 -4.36 -13.46 -3.55
C VAL A 135 -3.39 -12.28 -3.65
N ALA A 136 -3.92 -11.10 -3.95
CA ALA A 136 -3.22 -9.84 -3.80
C ALA A 136 -4.06 -8.87 -2.96
N HIS A 137 -3.38 -7.97 -2.25
CA HIS A 137 -3.99 -6.93 -1.44
C HIS A 137 -3.70 -5.58 -2.06
N TYR A 138 -4.74 -4.90 -2.49
CA TYR A 138 -4.65 -3.48 -2.79
C TYR A 138 -5.03 -2.70 -1.54
N VAL A 139 -4.13 -1.87 -1.05
CA VAL A 139 -4.39 -0.92 0.03
C VAL A 139 -4.21 0.49 -0.53
N PRO A 140 -5.17 1.42 -0.31
CA PRO A 140 -4.99 2.82 -0.66
C PRO A 140 -3.74 3.39 0.03
N PRO A 141 -3.24 4.56 -0.40
CA PRO A 141 -2.14 5.23 0.29
C PRO A 141 -2.30 5.25 1.80
N ILE A 142 -1.20 5.02 2.53
CA ILE A 142 -1.19 5.00 3.98
C ILE A 142 -0.61 6.32 4.48
N ILE A 143 -1.34 6.96 5.38
CA ILE A 143 -1.00 8.24 5.98
C ILE A 143 -0.95 8.05 7.49
N GLU A 144 0.05 8.60 8.13
CA GLU A 144 0.15 8.69 9.57
C GLU A 144 -0.24 10.08 10.03
N GLU A 145 -1.08 10.15 11.06
CA GLU A 145 -1.47 11.37 11.71
C GLU A 145 -0.78 11.47 13.08
N SER A 146 0.11 12.46 13.21
CA SER A 146 0.90 12.70 14.41
C SER A 146 1.18 14.19 14.57
N ASP A 147 0.87 14.75 15.74
CA ASP A 147 1.06 16.17 16.08
C ASP A 147 0.48 17.13 15.01
N ASP A 148 -0.80 16.94 14.65
CA ASP A 148 -1.52 17.72 13.62
C ASP A 148 -0.92 17.65 12.19
N ARG A 149 0.02 16.73 11.94
CA ARG A 149 0.63 16.50 10.63
C ARG A 149 0.08 15.24 9.99
N HIS A 150 -0.13 15.30 8.68
CA HIS A 150 -0.50 14.16 7.85
C HIS A 150 0.70 13.73 7.02
N LEU A 151 1.30 12.59 7.40
CA LEU A 151 2.57 12.11 6.89
C LEU A 151 2.33 10.94 5.93
N LEU A 152 2.68 11.09 4.66
CA LEU A 152 2.50 10.06 3.65
C LEU A 152 3.55 8.95 3.81
N VAL A 153 3.12 7.74 4.17
CA VAL A 153 3.98 6.57 4.36
C VAL A 153 4.14 5.76 3.08
N ASP A 154 3.02 5.55 2.38
CA ASP A 154 2.95 4.75 1.16
C ASP A 154 2.09 5.43 0.09
N GLY A 155 2.36 5.15 -1.18
CA GLY A 155 1.56 5.67 -2.30
C GLY A 155 1.97 7.06 -2.78
N VAL A 156 3.26 7.41 -2.70
CA VAL A 156 3.82 8.69 -3.17
C VAL A 156 3.46 8.97 -4.63
N HIS A 157 3.62 8.00 -5.54
CA HIS A 157 3.30 8.19 -6.96
C HIS A 157 1.79 8.37 -7.19
N ARG A 158 0.94 7.64 -6.46
CA ARG A 158 -0.52 7.76 -6.56
C ARG A 158 -1.01 9.12 -6.08
N ASN A 159 -0.49 9.60 -4.96
CA ASN A 159 -0.79 10.94 -4.44
C ASN A 159 -0.26 12.04 -5.37
N PHE A 160 0.96 11.89 -5.88
CA PHE A 160 1.53 12.83 -6.84
C PHE A 160 0.64 12.98 -8.07
N LEU A 161 0.15 11.87 -8.65
CA LEU A 161 -0.76 11.92 -9.79
C LEU A 161 -2.10 12.57 -9.44
N ALA A 162 -2.72 12.17 -8.33
CA ALA A 162 -4.00 12.74 -7.89
C ALA A 162 -3.90 14.25 -7.65
N MET A 163 -2.81 14.71 -7.02
CA MET A 163 -2.50 16.12 -6.80
C MET A 163 -2.43 16.90 -8.11
N ASN A 164 -1.67 16.40 -9.10
CA ASN A 164 -1.46 17.10 -10.37
C ASN A 164 -2.72 17.16 -11.24
N VAL A 165 -3.69 16.26 -11.02
CA VAL A 165 -5.01 16.30 -11.67
C VAL A 165 -6.01 17.15 -10.87
N GLY A 166 -5.66 17.59 -9.66
CA GLY A 166 -6.52 18.42 -8.81
C GLY A 166 -7.68 17.66 -8.17
N THR A 167 -7.46 16.40 -7.77
CA THR A 167 -8.47 15.58 -7.09
C THR A 167 -7.98 15.05 -5.76
N THR A 168 -8.93 14.74 -4.87
CA THR A 168 -8.67 13.96 -3.65
C THR A 168 -8.52 12.48 -3.97
N ILE A 169 -7.80 11.76 -3.09
CA ILE A 169 -7.56 10.32 -3.17
C ILE A 169 -8.08 9.62 -1.91
N GLU A 170 -8.67 8.44 -2.05
CA GLU A 170 -8.97 7.59 -0.90
C GLU A 170 -7.67 7.11 -0.25
N ALA A 171 -7.58 7.15 1.07
CA ALA A 171 -6.41 6.76 1.84
C ALA A 171 -6.82 6.08 3.16
N VAL A 172 -5.91 5.26 3.68
CA VAL A 172 -5.95 4.79 5.07
C VAL A 172 -5.20 5.81 5.92
N VAL A 173 -5.88 6.41 6.90
CA VAL A 173 -5.22 7.25 7.91
C VAL A 173 -5.10 6.46 9.20
N VAL A 174 -3.86 6.36 9.68
CA VAL A 174 -3.48 5.75 10.95
C VAL A 174 -3.30 6.86 11.98
N GLU A 175 -4.10 6.83 13.03
CA GLU A 175 -4.04 7.84 14.09
C GLU A 175 -3.03 7.42 15.17
N HIS A 176 -2.13 8.34 15.53
CA HIS A 176 -1.17 8.19 16.62
C HIS A 176 -0.34 6.89 16.52
N PRO A 177 0.45 6.70 15.44
CA PRO A 177 1.36 5.56 15.36
C PRO A 177 2.32 5.57 16.54
N THR A 178 2.65 4.38 17.04
CA THR A 178 3.52 4.20 18.23
C THR A 178 5.00 4.43 17.95
N GLU A 179 5.37 4.59 16.67
CA GLU A 179 6.74 4.76 16.22
C GLU A 179 6.86 5.99 15.32
N ASP A 180 7.95 6.73 15.48
CA ASP A 180 8.26 7.93 14.70
C ASP A 180 8.21 7.67 13.18
N TYR A 181 7.83 8.69 12.43
CA TYR A 181 7.95 8.69 10.97
C TYR A 181 9.43 8.58 10.54
N PRO A 182 9.78 7.73 9.56
CA PRO A 182 11.16 7.35 9.27
C PRO A 182 11.97 8.44 8.56
N CYS A 183 11.35 9.53 8.11
CA CYS A 183 12.02 10.57 7.32
C CYS A 183 11.78 11.94 7.94
N LYS A 184 12.56 12.95 7.53
CA LYS A 184 12.22 14.34 7.75
C LYS A 184 11.03 14.70 6.84
N PRO A 185 9.85 15.08 7.37
CA PRO A 185 8.72 15.46 6.54
C PRO A 185 9.04 16.70 5.71
N GLN A 186 8.63 16.70 4.44
CA GLN A 186 8.76 17.83 3.51
C GLN A 186 7.44 18.06 2.77
N VAL A 187 7.30 19.22 2.14
CA VAL A 187 6.18 19.52 1.22
C VAL A 187 6.49 19.05 -0.21
N TRP A 188 5.47 19.02 -1.06
CA TRP A 188 5.57 18.49 -2.43
C TRP A 188 6.53 19.24 -3.37
N ASP A 189 6.80 20.51 -3.13
CA ASP A 189 7.72 21.30 -3.96
C ASP A 189 9.17 20.78 -3.94
N GLN A 190 9.52 19.94 -2.95
CA GLN A 190 10.80 19.27 -2.84
C GLN A 190 10.84 17.92 -3.58
N VAL A 191 9.71 17.44 -4.14
CA VAL A 191 9.62 16.15 -4.84
C VAL A 191 9.82 16.33 -6.34
N VAL A 192 10.84 15.70 -6.89
CA VAL A 192 11.21 15.86 -8.30
C VAL A 192 10.83 14.63 -9.13
N PRO A 193 10.10 14.79 -10.25
CA PRO A 193 9.92 13.71 -11.21
C PRO A 193 11.23 13.37 -11.92
N VAL A 194 11.60 12.10 -11.92
CA VAL A 194 12.86 11.60 -12.51
C VAL A 194 12.60 10.43 -13.46
N ASP A 195 13.46 10.29 -14.46
CA ASP A 195 13.38 9.20 -15.43
C ASP A 195 14.02 7.90 -14.90
N ALA A 196 15.05 8.05 -14.04
CA ALA A 196 15.76 6.95 -13.42
C ALA A 196 15.77 7.07 -11.90
N LYS A 197 15.60 5.93 -11.23
CA LYS A 197 15.57 5.85 -9.77
C LYS A 197 16.91 6.35 -9.17
N PRO A 198 16.90 7.35 -8.27
CA PRO A 198 18.13 7.86 -7.66
C PRO A 198 18.87 6.80 -6.83
N PRO A 199 20.16 7.02 -6.51
CA PRO A 199 20.88 6.23 -5.52
C PRO A 199 20.15 6.19 -4.18
N GLU A 200 20.24 5.08 -3.44
CA GLU A 200 19.43 4.84 -2.23
C GLU A 200 19.51 5.97 -1.19
N HIS A 201 20.71 6.50 -0.95
CA HIS A 201 20.95 7.58 0.02
C HIS A 201 20.30 8.93 -0.38
N LYS A 202 19.84 9.11 -1.63
CA LYS A 202 19.17 10.32 -2.11
C LYS A 202 17.66 10.19 -2.18
N ARG A 203 17.10 9.00 -1.90
CA ARG A 203 15.67 8.70 -2.15
C ARG A 203 14.74 9.33 -1.13
N PHE A 204 15.24 9.65 0.06
CA PHE A 204 14.44 10.06 1.19
C PHE A 204 15.14 11.21 1.94
N PHE A 205 14.36 12.10 2.54
CA PHE A 205 14.88 13.18 3.38
C PHE A 205 15.26 12.63 4.76
N ASN A 206 16.57 12.56 5.06
CA ASN A 206 17.10 12.11 6.37
C ASN A 206 16.48 10.80 6.88
N LEU A 207 16.54 9.75 6.05
CA LEU A 207 15.96 8.44 6.39
C LEU A 207 16.62 7.77 7.59
N ARG A 208 15.77 7.39 8.55
CA ARG A 208 16.02 6.42 9.62
C ARG A 208 15.47 5.06 9.20
N LYS A 209 16.33 4.21 8.63
CA LYS A 209 15.95 2.94 8.01
C LYS A 209 15.25 1.98 8.98
N GLU A 210 15.66 2.01 10.24
CA GLU A 210 15.14 1.19 11.33
C GLU A 210 13.69 1.51 11.71
N LEU A 211 13.15 2.65 11.24
CA LEU A 211 11.76 3.06 11.45
C LEU A 211 10.88 2.84 10.22
N PHE A 212 11.43 2.28 9.14
CA PHE A 212 10.67 2.09 7.91
C PHE A 212 9.66 0.94 8.07
N ARG A 213 8.46 1.10 7.51
CA ARG A 213 7.34 0.15 7.68
C ARG A 213 7.47 -0.95 6.63
N ASP A 214 7.48 -2.22 7.05
CA ASP A 214 7.66 -3.34 6.13
C ASP A 214 6.32 -3.81 5.53
N LEU A 215 5.80 -3.03 4.58
CA LEU A 215 4.55 -3.33 3.87
C LEU A 215 4.57 -4.70 3.17
N LYS A 216 5.77 -5.14 2.74
CA LYS A 216 5.93 -6.42 2.05
C LYS A 216 5.75 -7.60 2.99
N TYR A 217 5.96 -7.42 4.29
CA TYR A 217 5.76 -8.46 5.29
C TYR A 217 4.34 -9.05 5.23
N VAL A 218 3.34 -8.23 4.90
CA VAL A 218 1.92 -8.61 4.79
C VAL A 218 1.41 -8.59 3.35
N GLY A 219 2.30 -8.55 2.36
CA GLY A 219 1.90 -8.59 0.95
C GLY A 219 1.10 -7.39 0.46
N ILE A 220 1.17 -6.24 1.17
CA ILE A 220 0.59 -5.00 0.70
C ILE A 220 1.46 -4.49 -0.46
N ASP A 221 0.81 -4.28 -1.61
CA ASP A 221 1.41 -3.63 -2.76
C ASP A 221 0.74 -2.28 -2.98
N GLY A 222 1.56 -1.23 -3.00
CA GLY A 222 1.16 0.16 -3.19
C GLY A 222 1.76 0.79 -4.44
#